data_AF-A0AA38EJ98-F1
#
_entry.id   AF-A0AA38EJ98-F1
#
_cell.length_a   1.000
_cell.length_b   1.000
_cell.length_c   1.000
_cell.angle_alpha   90.00
_cell.angle_beta   90.00
_cell.angle_gamma   90.00
#
_symmetry.space_group_name_H-M   'P 1'
#
loop_
_entity.id
_entity.type
_entity.pdbx_description
1 polymer ?
#
loop_
_entity_poly.entity_id
_entity_poly.type
_entity_poly.pdbx_seq_one_letter_code
_entity_poly.pdbx_strand_id
1 'polypeptide(L)'
;MSGRVRAALAAAAAVLLAGCGSTVAGTATWPGATLERAALAAGDFPPGVQYDRLVEQLGHPDNFGSPPSMRSRPEGCANALTNVIAESAERGPGSAAKYTAAYDGARIAMTVLSWNLDMDKLEAAASRCAEFETYFDTRSKGIAITTTELPGLSDDALAYRQTMQLMGSASSVYMAFQNVGRYGVFGIAFPTPDPGIEVKASLPQTFLDVFAKQSVKIRQAT
;
A
#
# COMPACT_ATOMS: atom_id res chain seq x y z
N MET A 1 -54.65 -32.36 -37.24
CA MET A 1 -53.57 -32.08 -36.25
C MET A 1 -52.53 -31.04 -36.73
N SER A 2 -52.87 -30.12 -37.63
CA SER A 2 -51.86 -29.26 -38.30
C SER A 2 -51.81 -27.78 -37.85
N GLY A 3 -52.71 -27.35 -36.95
CA GLY A 3 -52.81 -25.95 -36.51
C GLY A 3 -52.12 -25.63 -35.17
N ARG A 4 -52.00 -26.61 -34.26
CA ARG A 4 -51.43 -26.39 -32.91
C ARG A 4 -49.90 -26.27 -32.91
N VAL A 5 -49.22 -26.93 -33.85
CA VAL A 5 -47.75 -26.90 -33.97
C VAL A 5 -47.25 -25.55 -34.49
N ARG A 6 -47.99 -24.90 -35.39
CA ARG A 6 -47.61 -23.58 -35.94
C ARG A 6 -47.76 -22.44 -34.93
N ALA A 7 -48.76 -22.51 -34.05
CA ALA A 7 -48.96 -21.51 -32.99
C ALA A 7 -47.88 -21.56 -31.90
N ALA A 8 -47.38 -22.76 -31.58
CA ALA A 8 -46.31 -22.93 -30.59
C ALA A 8 -44.95 -22.38 -31.08
N LEU A 9 -44.66 -22.53 -32.38
CA LEU A 9 -43.43 -21.99 -32.99
C LEU A 9 -43.44 -20.46 -33.07
N ALA A 10 -44.59 -19.84 -33.31
CA ALA A 10 -44.72 -18.37 -33.33
C ALA A 10 -44.58 -17.76 -31.93
N ALA A 11 -45.12 -18.40 -30.90
CA ALA A 11 -44.96 -17.96 -29.51
C ALA A 11 -43.52 -18.10 -29.01
N ALA A 12 -42.81 -19.16 -29.41
CA ALA A 12 -41.41 -19.36 -29.05
C ALA A 12 -40.47 -18.32 -29.69
N ALA A 13 -40.78 -17.85 -30.91
CA ALA A 13 -40.01 -16.79 -31.56
C ALA A 13 -40.21 -15.40 -30.93
N ALA A 14 -41.39 -15.14 -30.34
CA ALA A 14 -41.68 -13.85 -29.69
C ALA A 14 -41.00 -13.69 -28.33
N VAL A 15 -40.78 -14.79 -27.58
CA VAL A 15 -40.10 -14.73 -26.27
C VAL A 15 -38.59 -14.49 -26.41
N LEU A 16 -37.99 -14.85 -27.56
CA LEU A 16 -36.57 -14.61 -27.83
C LEU A 16 -36.24 -13.14 -28.19
N LEU A 17 -37.24 -12.32 -28.51
CA LEU A 17 -37.05 -10.90 -28.88
C LEU A 17 -37.36 -9.92 -27.74
N ALA A 18 -37.92 -10.39 -26.62
CA ALA A 18 -38.21 -9.56 -25.44
C ALA A 18 -37.03 -9.49 -24.45
N GLY A 19 -35.89 -10.11 -24.78
CA GLY A 19 -34.62 -9.90 -24.08
C GLY A 19 -33.97 -8.57 -24.44
N CYS A 20 -34.72 -7.47 -24.36
CA CYS A 20 -34.14 -6.13 -24.33
C CYS A 20 -33.28 -6.04 -23.08
N GLY A 21 -31.98 -6.31 -23.24
CA GLY A 21 -30.99 -6.11 -22.21
C GLY A 21 -31.15 -4.70 -21.68
N SER A 22 -31.55 -4.60 -20.41
CA SER A 22 -31.33 -3.40 -19.63
C SER A 22 -29.83 -3.15 -19.69
N THR A 23 -29.41 -2.19 -20.52
CA THR A 23 -28.07 -1.65 -20.44
C THR A 23 -27.94 -1.11 -19.03
N VAL A 24 -27.25 -1.85 -18.16
CA VAL A 24 -26.85 -1.32 -16.86
C VAL A 24 -26.00 -0.10 -17.22
N ALA A 25 -26.56 1.09 -17.02
CA ALA A 25 -25.87 2.35 -17.16
C ALA A 25 -24.88 2.47 -15.98
N GLY A 26 -23.86 1.62 -16.01
CA GLY A 26 -22.69 1.70 -15.18
C GLY A 26 -21.53 1.97 -16.11
N THR A 27 -20.78 3.04 -15.87
CA THR A 27 -19.44 3.15 -16.43
C THR A 27 -18.67 1.92 -15.95
N ALA A 28 -18.11 1.14 -16.88
CA ALA A 28 -17.22 0.04 -16.54
C ALA A 28 -15.95 0.63 -15.92
N THR A 29 -16.01 0.95 -14.63
CA THR A 29 -14.83 1.32 -13.84
C THR A 29 -14.09 0.04 -13.53
N TRP A 30 -13.05 -0.23 -14.31
CA TRP A 30 -12.07 -1.26 -14.01
C TRP A 30 -11.58 -1.09 -12.55
N PRO A 31 -11.39 -2.17 -11.77
CA PRO A 31 -10.95 -2.09 -10.38
C PRO A 31 -9.74 -1.15 -10.18
N GLY A 32 -8.77 -1.19 -11.10
CA GLY A 32 -7.62 -0.28 -11.09
C GLY A 32 -8.00 1.20 -11.23
N ALA A 33 -8.99 1.56 -12.06
CA ALA A 33 -9.44 2.96 -12.20
C ALA A 33 -10.16 3.49 -10.95
N THR A 34 -10.64 2.62 -10.07
CA THR A 34 -11.19 3.01 -8.77
C THR A 34 -10.07 3.16 -7.75
N LEU A 35 -9.09 2.26 -7.76
CA LEU A 35 -7.92 2.32 -6.88
C LEU A 35 -7.05 3.56 -7.15
N GLU A 36 -6.87 3.93 -8.43
CA GLU A 36 -6.14 5.15 -8.81
C GLU A 36 -6.82 6.43 -8.31
N ARG A 37 -8.16 6.47 -8.27
CA ARG A 37 -8.90 7.62 -7.69
C ARG A 37 -8.76 7.70 -6.17
N ALA A 38 -8.54 6.55 -5.53
CA ALA A 38 -8.36 6.45 -4.10
C ALA A 38 -6.95 6.87 -3.66
N ALA A 39 -5.94 6.83 -4.54
CA ALA A 39 -4.58 7.28 -4.26
C ALA A 39 -4.42 8.81 -4.37
N LEU A 40 -3.50 9.38 -3.61
CA LEU A 40 -3.08 10.78 -3.80
C LEU A 40 -2.37 10.94 -5.15
N ALA A 41 -2.68 12.02 -5.85
CA ALA A 41 -2.06 12.46 -7.09
C ALA A 41 -1.11 13.65 -6.86
N ALA A 42 -0.32 14.02 -7.87
CA ALA A 42 0.62 15.15 -7.76
C ALA A 42 -0.04 16.45 -7.27
N GLY A 43 -1.26 16.76 -7.72
CA GLY A 43 -2.02 17.94 -7.31
C GLY A 43 -2.51 17.91 -5.86
N ASP A 44 -2.42 16.76 -5.19
CA ASP A 44 -2.69 16.65 -3.76
C ASP A 44 -1.46 17.05 -2.91
N PHE A 45 -0.32 17.42 -3.49
CA PHE A 45 0.87 17.85 -2.74
C PHE A 45 1.13 19.35 -2.89
N PRO A 46 1.79 20.00 -1.91
CA PRO A 46 2.26 21.37 -2.06
C PRO A 46 3.14 21.53 -3.31
N PRO A 47 3.10 22.68 -4.00
CA PRO A 47 4.02 22.97 -5.10
C PRO A 47 5.48 22.77 -4.68
N GLY A 48 6.26 22.08 -5.51
CA GLY A 48 7.67 21.79 -5.26
C GLY A 48 7.96 20.40 -4.67
N VAL A 49 6.95 19.69 -4.15
CA VAL A 49 7.10 18.27 -3.80
C VAL A 49 7.28 17.47 -5.09
N GLN A 50 8.30 16.61 -5.13
CA GLN A 50 8.49 15.70 -6.27
C GLN A 50 7.59 14.49 -6.11
N TYR A 51 6.70 14.28 -7.07
CA TYR A 51 5.76 13.17 -7.08
C TYR A 51 6.06 12.23 -8.24
N ASP A 52 6.03 10.93 -7.97
CA ASP A 52 6.17 9.90 -9.00
C ASP A 52 5.20 8.74 -8.78
N ARG A 53 4.62 8.20 -9.86
CA ARG A 53 3.79 7.00 -9.83
C ARG A 53 4.67 5.78 -10.02
N LEU A 54 4.53 4.81 -9.12
CA LEU A 54 5.22 3.53 -9.26
C LEU A 54 4.30 2.56 -10.01
N VAL A 55 4.59 2.34 -11.29
CA VAL A 55 3.85 1.39 -12.13
C VAL A 55 4.46 0.00 -11.99
N GLU A 56 3.66 -0.97 -11.53
CA GLU A 56 4.09 -2.36 -11.43
C GLU A 56 4.33 -2.98 -12.82
N GLN A 57 5.42 -3.74 -12.95
CA GLN A 57 5.67 -4.52 -14.15
C GLN A 57 4.88 -5.82 -14.10
N LEU A 58 4.11 -6.08 -15.16
CA LEU A 58 3.33 -7.30 -15.29
C LEU A 58 4.22 -8.55 -15.19
N GLY A 59 3.76 -9.54 -14.41
CA GLY A 59 4.43 -10.82 -14.23
C GLY A 59 5.59 -10.83 -13.24
N HIS A 60 5.97 -9.68 -12.67
CA HIS A 60 7.02 -9.59 -11.67
C HIS A 60 6.42 -9.29 -10.30
N PRO A 61 6.83 -10.01 -9.23
CA PRO A 61 6.43 -9.66 -7.88
C PRO A 61 7.00 -8.29 -7.48
N ASP A 62 6.39 -7.69 -6.48
CA ASP A 62 6.95 -6.50 -5.84
C ASP A 62 8.38 -6.72 -5.38
N ASN A 63 9.23 -5.71 -5.60
CA ASN A 63 10.66 -5.74 -5.30
C ASN A 63 11.47 -6.78 -6.12
N PHE A 64 10.99 -7.19 -7.29
CA PHE A 64 11.76 -8.03 -8.19
C PHE A 64 13.12 -7.40 -8.53
N GLY A 65 14.20 -8.13 -8.24
CA GLY A 65 15.57 -7.66 -8.43
C GLY A 65 16.14 -6.81 -7.29
N SER A 66 15.35 -6.48 -6.27
CA SER A 66 15.87 -5.83 -5.06
C SER A 66 16.74 -6.80 -4.25
N PRO A 67 17.77 -6.32 -3.54
CA PRO A 67 18.56 -7.15 -2.63
C PRO A 67 17.66 -7.87 -1.62
N PRO A 68 17.99 -9.12 -1.24
CA PRO A 68 17.26 -9.79 -0.18
C PRO A 68 17.42 -9.01 1.12
N SER A 69 16.45 -9.17 2.02
CA SER A 69 16.57 -8.59 3.36
C SER A 69 17.79 -9.12 4.09
N MET A 70 18.36 -8.26 4.94
CA MET A 70 19.41 -8.68 5.86
C MET A 70 18.92 -9.85 6.73
N ARG A 71 19.85 -10.72 7.12
CA ARG A 71 19.56 -11.73 8.14
C ARG A 71 19.32 -11.05 9.47
N SER A 72 18.45 -11.62 10.29
CA SER A 72 18.09 -11.05 11.59
C SER A 72 18.09 -12.08 12.70
N ARG A 73 18.23 -11.60 13.94
CA ARG A 73 18.01 -12.35 15.17
C ARG A 73 17.07 -11.56 16.09
N PRO A 74 15.87 -12.07 16.41
CA PRO A 74 15.29 -13.34 15.96
C PRO A 74 15.13 -13.45 14.43
N GLU A 75 15.12 -14.67 13.91
CA GLU A 75 14.99 -14.90 12.47
C GLU A 75 13.67 -14.33 11.93
N GLY A 76 13.74 -13.69 10.75
CA GLY A 76 12.58 -13.11 10.08
C GLY A 76 12.21 -11.69 10.52
N CYS A 77 12.86 -11.11 11.55
CA CYS A 77 12.51 -9.77 12.03
C CYS A 77 12.87 -8.62 11.07
N ALA A 78 13.93 -8.77 10.26
CA ALA A 78 14.33 -7.75 9.28
C ALA A 78 13.24 -7.45 8.22
N ASN A 79 12.37 -8.42 7.95
CA ASN A 79 11.32 -8.33 6.92
C ASN A 79 9.92 -8.65 7.46
N ALA A 80 9.73 -8.69 8.78
CA ALA A 80 8.53 -9.24 9.40
C ALA A 80 7.24 -8.57 8.91
N LEU A 81 7.19 -7.25 8.86
CA LEU A 81 6.02 -6.49 8.41
C LEU A 81 5.75 -6.71 6.92
N THR A 82 6.79 -6.66 6.09
CA THR A 82 6.68 -6.92 4.65
C THR A 82 6.17 -8.34 4.36
N ASN A 83 6.62 -9.34 5.13
CA ASN A 83 6.16 -10.71 4.97
C ASN A 83 4.65 -10.86 5.28
N VAL A 84 4.15 -10.23 6.34
CA VAL A 84 2.71 -10.24 6.67
C VAL A 84 1.86 -9.68 5.52
N ILE A 85 2.31 -8.57 4.91
CA ILE A 85 1.61 -7.97 3.76
C ILE A 85 1.66 -8.91 2.56
N ALA A 86 2.83 -9.48 2.26
CA ALA A 86 3.02 -10.37 1.13
C ALA A 86 2.23 -11.68 1.24
N GLU A 87 2.05 -12.21 2.45
CA GLU A 87 1.27 -13.42 2.73
C GLU A 87 -0.23 -13.25 2.45
N SER A 88 -0.75 -12.05 2.67
CA SER A 88 -2.16 -11.71 2.45
C SER A 88 -2.42 -11.08 1.08
N ALA A 89 -1.40 -10.99 0.21
CA ALA A 89 -1.48 -10.19 -0.99
C ALA A 89 -2.39 -10.77 -2.08
N GLU A 90 -3.38 -10.00 -2.52
CA GLU A 90 -4.07 -10.24 -3.78
C GLU A 90 -3.19 -9.75 -4.93
N ARG A 91 -2.81 -10.64 -5.85
CA ARG A 91 -1.90 -10.33 -6.96
C ARG A 91 -2.68 -10.13 -8.26
N GLY A 92 -2.29 -9.12 -9.04
CA GLY A 92 -2.84 -8.87 -10.36
C GLY A 92 -2.84 -7.39 -10.76
N PRO A 93 -3.12 -7.06 -12.02
CA PRO A 93 -3.25 -5.67 -12.45
C PRO A 93 -4.36 -4.94 -11.69
N GLY A 94 -4.04 -3.77 -11.12
CA GLY A 94 -4.99 -2.95 -10.37
C GLY A 94 -5.25 -3.41 -8.94
N SER A 95 -4.41 -4.31 -8.40
CA SER A 95 -4.50 -4.75 -7.00
C SER A 95 -3.89 -3.72 -6.03
N ALA A 96 -2.88 -2.98 -6.49
CA ALA A 96 -2.20 -1.93 -5.75
C ALA A 96 -2.02 -0.66 -6.59
N ALA A 97 -2.07 0.49 -5.93
CA ALA A 97 -1.74 1.81 -6.46
C ALA A 97 -0.60 2.39 -5.62
N LYS A 98 0.52 2.73 -6.26
CA LYS A 98 1.75 3.11 -5.58
C LYS A 98 2.29 4.44 -6.08
N TYR A 99 2.80 5.24 -5.16
CA TYR A 99 3.48 6.48 -5.51
C TYR A 99 4.59 6.81 -4.51
N THR A 100 5.48 7.71 -4.91
CA THR A 100 6.41 8.36 -4.02
C THR A 100 6.17 9.86 -3.99
N ALA A 101 6.32 10.45 -2.80
CA ALA A 101 6.40 11.89 -2.59
C ALA A 101 7.73 12.20 -1.90
N ALA A 102 8.57 13.01 -2.56
CA ALA A 102 9.87 13.40 -2.05
C ALA A 102 9.89 14.89 -1.68
N TYR A 103 10.48 15.14 -0.52
CA TYR A 103 10.71 16.41 0.14
C TYR A 103 12.21 16.49 0.46
N ASP A 104 12.75 17.69 0.68
CA ASP A 104 14.06 17.82 1.31
C ASP A 104 13.98 17.27 2.74
N GLY A 105 14.63 16.14 2.98
CA GLY A 105 14.68 15.46 4.28
C GLY A 105 13.76 14.24 4.39
N ALA A 106 12.91 13.96 3.40
CA ALA A 106 12.07 12.75 3.41
C ALA A 106 11.69 12.25 2.01
N ARG A 107 11.86 10.95 1.80
CA ARG A 107 11.25 10.22 0.68
C ARG A 107 10.18 9.28 1.22
N ILE A 108 8.93 9.56 0.89
CA ILE A 108 7.76 8.80 1.32
C ILE A 108 7.32 7.92 0.16
N ALA A 109 7.20 6.62 0.40
CA ALA A 109 6.54 5.68 -0.50
C ALA A 109 5.21 5.25 0.11
N MET A 110 4.15 5.28 -0.69
CA MET A 110 2.80 4.92 -0.26
C MET A 110 2.23 3.86 -1.18
N THR A 111 1.49 2.93 -0.60
CA THR A 111 0.78 1.88 -1.31
C THR A 111 -0.67 1.81 -0.82
N VAL A 112 -1.60 1.89 -1.75
CA VAL A 112 -3.03 1.63 -1.53
C VAL A 112 -3.37 0.29 -2.17
N LEU A 113 -3.94 -0.61 -1.40
CA LEU A 113 -4.31 -1.97 -1.77
C LEU A 113 -5.82 -2.07 -1.94
N SER A 114 -6.25 -2.90 -2.88
CA SER A 114 -7.67 -3.17 -3.14
C SER A 114 -8.33 -4.14 -2.15
N TRP A 115 -7.54 -4.65 -1.20
CA TRP A 115 -7.92 -5.56 -0.11
C TRP A 115 -7.38 -5.04 1.24
N ASN A 116 -7.92 -5.58 2.33
CA ASN A 116 -7.53 -5.18 3.69
C ASN A 116 -6.24 -5.87 4.16
N LEU A 117 -5.45 -5.12 4.93
CA LEU A 117 -4.31 -5.62 5.68
C LEU A 117 -4.75 -6.45 6.89
N ASP A 118 -3.95 -7.44 7.26
CA ASP A 118 -4.07 -8.20 8.50
C ASP A 118 -3.42 -7.42 9.66
N MET A 119 -4.19 -6.48 10.24
CA MET A 119 -3.70 -5.52 11.24
C MET A 119 -3.20 -6.21 12.51
N ASP A 120 -3.88 -7.25 12.97
CA ASP A 120 -3.50 -8.00 14.17
C ASP A 120 -2.13 -8.69 13.97
N LYS A 121 -1.89 -9.28 12.79
CA LYS A 121 -0.58 -9.87 12.49
C LYS A 121 0.52 -8.82 12.32
N LEU A 122 0.20 -7.66 11.77
CA LEU A 122 1.16 -6.55 11.66
C LEU A 122 1.58 -6.07 13.04
N GLU A 123 0.63 -5.84 13.95
CA GLU A 123 0.89 -5.45 15.33
C GLU A 123 1.70 -6.52 16.05
N ALA A 124 1.27 -7.79 16.00
CA ALA A 124 1.98 -8.90 16.63
C ALA A 124 3.41 -9.07 16.09
N ALA A 125 3.62 -8.83 14.79
CA ALA A 125 4.95 -8.83 14.18
C ALA A 125 5.82 -7.66 14.66
N ALA A 126 5.25 -6.46 14.77
CA ALA A 126 5.94 -5.28 15.30
C ALA A 126 6.36 -5.50 16.76
N SER A 127 5.47 -6.02 17.62
CA SER A 127 5.76 -6.32 19.02
C SER A 127 6.82 -7.41 19.17
N ARG A 128 6.72 -8.50 18.41
CA ARG A 128 7.72 -9.58 18.42
C ARG A 128 9.09 -9.09 17.98
N CYS A 129 9.14 -8.15 17.03
CA CYS A 129 10.36 -7.58 16.47
C CYS A 129 10.60 -6.14 16.97
N ALA A 130 10.22 -5.86 18.21
CA ALA A 130 10.47 -4.58 18.88
C ALA A 130 11.97 -4.31 19.07
N GLU A 131 12.75 -5.35 19.30
CA GLU A 131 14.22 -5.30 19.37
C GLU A 131 14.79 -6.50 18.62
N PHE A 132 15.70 -6.26 17.68
CA PHE A 132 16.38 -7.32 16.96
C PHE A 132 17.74 -6.85 16.44
N GLU A 133 18.59 -7.79 16.08
CA GLU A 133 19.85 -7.51 15.40
C GLU A 133 19.75 -7.90 13.94
N THR A 134 20.40 -7.13 13.06
CA THR A 134 20.61 -7.50 11.66
C THR A 134 22.10 -7.67 11.35
N TYR A 135 22.39 -8.44 10.31
CA TYR A 135 23.75 -8.78 9.94
C TYR A 135 23.94 -8.70 8.42
N PHE A 136 25.04 -8.08 7.99
CA PHE A 136 25.52 -8.17 6.61
C PHE A 136 26.07 -9.57 6.30
N ASP A 137 26.77 -10.16 7.26
CA ASP A 137 27.25 -11.54 7.21
C ASP A 137 27.25 -12.16 8.63
N THR A 138 27.26 -13.49 8.72
CA THR A 138 27.11 -14.21 10.00
C THR A 138 28.29 -14.06 10.97
N ARG A 139 29.42 -13.48 10.54
CA ARG A 139 30.61 -13.24 11.36
C ARG A 139 30.74 -11.77 11.78
N SER A 140 29.95 -10.89 11.19
CA SER A 140 29.89 -9.47 11.55
C SER A 140 29.21 -9.25 12.90
N LYS A 141 29.59 -8.16 13.57
CA LYS A 141 28.86 -7.67 14.74
C LYS A 141 27.44 -7.28 14.33
N GLY A 142 26.45 -7.66 15.13
CA GLY A 142 25.06 -7.31 14.90
C GLY A 142 24.83 -5.79 14.90
N ILE A 143 23.93 -5.36 14.03
CA ILE A 143 23.44 -3.98 13.97
C ILE A 143 22.10 -3.98 14.69
N ALA A 144 22.08 -3.35 15.86
CA ALA A 144 20.87 -3.26 16.66
C ALA A 144 19.80 -2.42 15.94
N ILE A 145 18.60 -2.96 15.89
CA ILE A 145 17.41 -2.29 15.38
C ILE A 145 16.33 -2.32 16.46
N THR A 146 15.68 -1.18 16.68
CA THR A 146 14.53 -1.06 17.56
C THR A 146 13.31 -0.59 16.78
N THR A 147 12.16 -1.22 17.00
CA THR A 147 10.86 -0.83 16.46
C THR A 147 10.01 -0.28 17.60
N THR A 148 9.69 1.01 17.55
CA THR A 148 8.90 1.71 18.56
C THR A 148 7.61 2.22 17.95
N GLU A 149 6.49 2.04 18.62
CA GLU A 149 5.21 2.63 18.21
C GLU A 149 5.27 4.16 18.21
N LEU A 150 4.54 4.77 17.29
CA LEU A 150 4.40 6.22 17.16
C LEU A 150 2.97 6.63 17.44
N PRO A 151 2.75 7.62 18.32
CA PRO A 151 1.44 8.24 18.47
C PRO A 151 1.13 9.14 17.25
N GLY A 152 -0.14 9.52 17.10
CA GLY A 152 -0.54 10.59 16.18
C GLY A 152 -1.34 10.16 14.95
N LEU A 153 -1.66 8.88 14.81
CA LEU A 153 -2.73 8.41 13.93
C LEU A 153 -3.98 8.05 14.74
N SER A 154 -5.08 7.74 14.05
CA SER A 154 -6.33 7.28 14.68
C SER A 154 -6.16 5.88 15.28
N ASP A 155 -7.03 5.53 16.24
CA ASP A 155 -6.96 4.26 17.00
C ASP A 155 -7.04 2.99 16.12
N ASP A 156 -7.49 3.12 14.86
CA ASP A 156 -7.57 2.04 13.87
C ASP A 156 -6.34 1.95 12.94
N ALA A 157 -5.30 2.74 13.21
CA ALA A 157 -4.07 2.78 12.44
C ALA A 157 -2.86 2.42 13.32
N LEU A 158 -1.90 1.73 12.73
CA LEU A 158 -0.63 1.40 13.36
C LEU A 158 0.46 2.29 12.78
N ALA A 159 1.32 2.86 13.62
CA ALA A 159 2.49 3.60 13.18
C ALA A 159 3.72 3.20 13.99
N TYR A 160 4.86 3.04 13.32
CA TYR A 160 6.11 2.61 13.94
C TYR A 160 7.29 3.41 13.41
N ARG A 161 8.25 3.67 14.30
CA ARG A 161 9.60 4.11 13.97
C ARG A 161 10.54 2.93 14.15
N GLN A 162 11.28 2.59 13.11
CA GLN A 162 12.34 1.59 13.18
C GLN A 162 13.70 2.26 13.11
N THR A 163 14.47 2.18 14.19
CA THR A 163 15.77 2.83 14.36
C THR A 163 16.89 1.82 14.21
N MET A 164 17.76 2.01 13.22
CA MET A 164 18.99 1.26 13.05
C MET A 164 20.15 2.03 13.68
N GLN A 165 20.94 1.36 14.52
CA GLN A 165 22.13 1.91 15.15
C GLN A 165 23.38 1.39 14.44
N LEU A 166 23.98 2.21 13.57
CA LEU A 166 25.16 1.85 12.80
C LEU A 166 26.34 2.77 13.15
N MET A 167 27.43 2.19 13.67
CA MET A 167 28.68 2.91 13.98
C MET A 167 28.50 4.18 14.82
N GLY A 168 27.57 4.15 15.78
CA GLY A 168 27.27 5.29 16.68
C GLY A 168 26.35 6.35 16.07
N SER A 169 25.84 6.12 14.85
CA SER A 169 24.82 6.96 14.21
C SER A 169 23.48 6.21 14.15
N ALA A 170 22.41 6.90 14.56
CA ALA A 170 21.06 6.40 14.45
C ALA A 170 20.44 6.85 13.12
N SER A 171 19.84 5.91 12.38
CA SER A 171 18.98 6.23 11.25
C SER A 171 17.61 5.60 11.48
N SER A 172 16.55 6.37 11.28
CA SER A 172 15.18 5.93 11.53
C SER A 172 14.37 5.91 10.24
N VAL A 173 13.63 4.84 10.01
CA VAL A 173 12.54 4.81 9.03
C VAL A 173 11.21 4.81 9.76
N TYR A 174 10.18 5.30 9.10
CA TYR A 174 8.84 5.46 9.67
C TYR A 174 7.85 4.71 8.81
N MET A 175 6.98 3.93 9.43
CA MET A 175 6.01 3.07 8.76
C MET A 175 4.63 3.30 9.36
N ALA A 176 3.60 3.20 8.53
CA ALA A 176 2.21 3.29 8.98
C ALA A 176 1.32 2.36 8.17
N PHE A 177 0.26 1.87 8.80
CA PHE A 177 -0.68 0.87 8.29
C PHE A 177 -2.09 1.24 8.73
N GLN A 178 -3.06 1.14 7.83
CA GLN A 178 -4.47 1.35 8.16
C GLN A 178 -5.36 0.64 7.13
N ASN A 179 -6.52 0.17 7.56
CA ASN A 179 -7.61 -0.20 6.66
C ASN A 179 -8.65 0.92 6.62
N VAL A 180 -9.04 1.34 5.41
CA VAL A 180 -10.09 2.35 5.19
C VAL A 180 -11.16 1.73 4.29
N GLY A 181 -12.26 1.30 4.92
CA GLY A 181 -13.32 0.57 4.23
C GLY A 181 -12.83 -0.78 3.71
N ARG A 182 -12.77 -0.91 2.37
CA ARG A 182 -12.28 -2.12 1.68
C ARG A 182 -10.81 -2.05 1.25
N TYR A 183 -10.14 -0.93 1.52
CA TYR A 183 -8.79 -0.66 1.05
C TYR A 183 -7.81 -0.75 2.21
N GLY A 184 -6.73 -1.49 2.03
CA GLY A 184 -5.55 -1.44 2.87
C GLY A 184 -4.62 -0.32 2.43
N VAL A 185 -3.99 0.37 3.37
CA VAL A 185 -3.01 1.43 3.11
C VAL A 185 -1.78 1.17 3.95
N PHE A 186 -0.62 1.23 3.33
CA PHE A 186 0.62 1.29 4.06
C PHE A 186 1.60 2.25 3.41
N GLY A 187 2.43 2.87 4.25
CA GLY A 187 3.45 3.81 3.81
C GLY A 187 4.75 3.60 4.58
N ILE A 188 5.85 4.02 3.95
CA ILE A 188 7.17 4.08 4.57
C ILE A 188 7.84 5.39 4.19
N ALA A 189 8.52 6.01 5.16
CA ALA A 189 9.32 7.21 4.95
C ALA A 189 10.78 6.97 5.33
N PHE A 190 11.67 7.37 4.42
CA PHE A 190 13.12 7.35 4.60
C PHE A 190 13.65 8.78 4.76
N PRO A 191 14.54 9.04 5.74
CA PRO A 191 15.17 10.33 5.91
C PRO A 191 16.22 10.55 4.81
N THR A 192 15.86 11.29 3.77
CA THR A 192 16.72 11.53 2.61
C THR A 192 16.81 13.04 2.35
N PRO A 193 17.88 13.72 2.81
CA PRO A 193 18.14 15.11 2.45
C PRO A 193 18.27 15.25 0.93
N ASP A 194 17.57 16.22 0.36
CA ASP A 194 17.66 16.54 -1.06
C ASP A 194 17.53 18.07 -1.22
N PRO A 195 18.65 18.81 -1.21
CA PRO A 195 18.61 20.26 -1.30
C PRO A 195 18.11 20.77 -2.66
N GLY A 196 17.89 19.90 -3.66
CA GLY A 196 17.24 20.24 -4.91
C GLY A 196 15.71 20.38 -4.80
N ILE A 197 15.12 19.96 -3.68
CA ILE A 197 13.68 20.08 -3.40
C ILE A 197 13.45 21.25 -2.45
N GLU A 198 12.70 22.26 -2.88
CA GLU A 198 12.48 23.47 -2.05
C GLU A 198 11.62 23.19 -0.80
N VAL A 199 10.73 22.19 -0.89
CA VAL A 199 9.80 21.85 0.18
C VAL A 199 10.46 20.90 1.17
N LYS A 200 10.60 21.35 2.41
CA LYS A 200 11.21 20.57 3.49
C LYS A 200 10.23 19.64 4.18
N ALA A 201 10.73 18.51 4.67
CA ALA A 201 10.02 17.62 5.55
C ALA A 201 10.59 17.61 6.97
N SER A 202 9.72 17.36 7.94
CA SER A 202 10.09 17.08 9.33
C SER A 202 9.50 15.73 9.70
N LEU A 203 10.34 14.70 9.84
CA LEU A 203 9.91 13.37 10.23
C LEU A 203 9.80 13.25 11.76
N PRO A 204 8.78 12.54 12.30
CA PRO A 204 7.77 11.76 11.57
C PRO A 204 6.60 12.58 11.01
N GLN A 205 6.43 13.84 11.42
CA GLN A 205 5.18 14.58 11.23
C GLN A 205 4.73 14.67 9.76
N THR A 206 5.63 15.05 8.84
CA THR A 206 5.30 15.14 7.41
C THR A 206 4.82 13.79 6.84
N PHE A 207 5.38 12.68 7.32
CA PHE A 207 4.93 11.35 6.90
C PHE A 207 3.52 11.04 7.44
N LEU A 208 3.28 11.30 8.72
CA LEU A 208 1.97 11.07 9.34
C LEU A 208 0.88 11.95 8.69
N ASP A 209 1.20 13.19 8.34
CA ASP A 209 0.27 14.10 7.64
C ASP A 209 -0.07 13.58 6.23
N VAL A 210 0.93 13.11 5.47
CA VAL A 210 0.70 12.51 4.15
C VAL A 210 -0.11 11.22 4.25
N PHE A 211 0.17 10.38 5.26
CA PHE A 211 -0.58 9.15 5.51
C PHE A 211 -2.05 9.45 5.86
N ALA A 212 -2.30 10.38 6.78
CA ALA A 212 -3.66 10.81 7.14
C ALA A 212 -4.40 11.39 5.93
N LYS A 213 -3.72 12.18 5.10
CA LYS A 213 -4.28 12.73 3.85
C LYS A 213 -4.68 11.63 2.86
N GLN A 214 -3.86 10.58 2.74
CA GLN A 214 -4.18 9.40 1.93
C GLN A 214 -5.42 8.68 2.45
N SER A 215 -5.55 8.49 3.76
CA SER A 215 -6.75 7.89 4.37
C SER A 215 -8.01 8.74 4.10
N VAL A 216 -7.92 10.07 4.19
CA VAL A 216 -9.01 10.98 3.85
C VAL A 216 -9.39 10.87 2.37
N LYS A 217 -8.42 10.81 1.46
CA LYS A 217 -8.67 10.65 0.01
C LYS A 217 -9.48 9.40 -0.30
N ILE A 218 -9.17 8.29 0.35
CA ILE A 218 -9.90 7.03 0.18
C ILE A 218 -11.35 7.20 0.64
N ARG A 219 -11.57 7.77 1.83
CA ARG A 219 -12.93 8.01 2.35
C ARG A 219 -13.77 8.90 1.43
N GLN A 220 -13.15 9.82 0.69
CA GLN A 220 -13.82 10.68 -0.28
C GLN A 220 -14.05 10.01 -1.65
N ALA A 221 -13.28 8.97 -1.97
CA ALA A 221 -13.38 8.24 -3.23
C ALA A 221 -14.32 7.02 -3.17
N THR A 222 -14.80 6.67 -1.97
CA THR A 222 -15.71 5.55 -1.70
C THR A 222 -17.12 6.07 -1.47
#